data_AF-A0A957SL83-F1
#
_entry.id   AF-A0A957SL83-F1
#
_cell.length_a   1.000
_cell.length_b   1.000
_cell.length_c   1.000
_cell.angle_alpha   90.00
_cell.angle_beta   90.00
_cell.angle_gamma   90.00
#
_symmetry.space_group_name_H-M   'P 1'
#
loop_
_entity.id
_entity.type
_entity.pdbx_description
1 polymer ?
#
loop_
_entity_poly.entity_id
_entity_poly.type
_entity_poly.pdbx_seq_one_letter_code
_entity_poly.pdbx_strand_id
1 'polypeptide(L)'
;MQFDQPWLTSILRPMLIAVMAGCMVVALIAFLRHAFSGIPIAYTGVMVFLGIASALIGCISTTWLAQPEQRMRRNSGIRAAEFALILAITRVTTWLTIGYLPPLDAFLTRPMETLIDPAYILSVAIVMLAWFFAASTTSDFLRMGLQADELYAARQRTGRSTDDPVPPNYIDRRSVLGGFVTRWLAGGILLVLLAAGTRVGQAGNSFFAITQQNIAPAVISAIIIYYLTGLALISQGQLAVLRARWTLERVPSRASILRNWPMYALGLI
;
A
#
# COMPACT_ATOMS: atom_id res chain seq x y z
N MET A 1 2.68 26.52 -16.33
CA MET A 1 1.77 25.43 -16.77
C MET A 1 1.47 24.56 -15.56
N GLN A 2 0.27 24.63 -14.98
CA GLN A 2 0.02 23.96 -13.71
C GLN A 2 -0.38 22.51 -13.95
N PHE A 3 0.66 21.67 -14.03
CA PHE A 3 0.59 20.25 -13.71
C PHE A 3 -0.15 20.08 -12.37
N ASP A 4 -0.80 18.94 -12.14
CA ASP A 4 -1.39 18.58 -10.82
C ASP A 4 -0.27 18.20 -9.82
N GLN A 5 0.78 19.04 -9.75
CA GLN A 5 1.91 19.01 -8.82
C GLN A 5 1.45 18.75 -7.38
N PRO A 6 0.46 19.47 -6.81
CA PRO A 6 0.01 19.21 -5.44
C PRO A 6 -0.59 17.81 -5.25
N TRP A 7 -1.14 17.17 -6.29
CA TRP A 7 -1.60 15.78 -6.24
C TRP A 7 -0.45 14.77 -6.26
N LEU A 8 0.63 15.10 -6.98
CA LEU A 8 1.84 14.26 -7.08
C LEU A 8 2.75 14.40 -5.85
N THR A 9 2.83 15.58 -5.25
CA THR A 9 3.70 15.86 -4.09
C THR A 9 3.00 15.67 -2.74
N SER A 10 1.74 15.24 -2.72
CA SER A 10 1.00 15.01 -1.48
C SER A 10 1.61 13.87 -0.67
N ILE A 11 2.05 14.17 0.56
CA ILE A 11 2.60 13.22 1.52
C ILE A 11 1.50 12.39 2.19
N LEU A 12 0.26 12.89 2.23
CA LEU A 12 -0.83 12.24 2.94
C LEU A 12 -1.19 10.88 2.33
N ARG A 13 -1.23 10.79 1.00
CA ARG A 13 -1.54 9.54 0.28
C ARG A 13 -0.53 8.42 0.59
N PRO A 14 0.79 8.58 0.38
CA PRO A 14 1.75 7.52 0.66
C PRO A 14 1.76 7.12 2.14
N MET A 15 1.52 8.07 3.05
CA MET A 15 1.35 7.76 4.48
C MET A 15 0.12 6.89 4.75
N LEU A 16 -1.05 7.23 4.23
CA LEU A 16 -2.27 6.43 4.40
C LEU A 16 -2.13 5.01 3.82
N ILE A 17 -1.51 4.89 2.64
CA ILE A 17 -1.24 3.59 2.01
C ILE A 17 -0.26 2.76 2.85
N ALA A 18 0.80 3.37 3.37
CA ALA A 18 1.77 2.68 4.23
C ALA A 18 1.15 2.22 5.56
N VAL A 19 0.25 3.03 6.14
CA VAL A 19 -0.51 2.65 7.34
C VAL A 19 -1.42 1.45 7.03
N MET A 20 -2.16 1.46 5.91
CA MET A 20 -2.97 0.30 5.50
C MET A 20 -2.12 -0.97 5.34
N ALA A 21 -0.98 -0.88 4.65
CA ALA A 21 -0.06 -2.00 4.48
C ALA A 21 0.47 -2.50 5.83
N GLY A 22 0.80 -1.59 6.75
CA GLY A 22 1.18 -1.90 8.12
C GLY A 22 0.09 -2.67 8.88
N CYS A 23 -1.18 -2.28 8.75
CA CYS A 23 -2.30 -3.01 9.35
C CYS A 23 -2.41 -4.45 8.81
N MET A 24 -2.20 -4.66 7.50
CA MET A 24 -2.16 -6.00 6.91
C MET A 24 -1.01 -6.83 7.48
N VAL A 25 0.17 -6.24 7.62
CA VAL A 25 1.34 -6.88 8.22
C VAL A 25 1.08 -7.27 9.68
N VAL A 26 0.48 -6.38 10.48
CA VAL A 26 0.13 -6.66 11.89
C VAL A 26 -0.78 -7.88 12.00
N ALA A 27 -1.86 -7.94 11.24
CA ALA A 27 -2.80 -9.06 11.31
C ALA A 27 -2.19 -10.37 10.80
N LEU A 28 -1.38 -10.31 9.74
CA LEU A 28 -0.68 -11.48 9.20
C LEU A 28 0.32 -12.04 10.22
N ILE A 29 1.11 -11.19 10.86
CA ILE A 29 2.04 -11.62 11.92
C ILE A 29 1.27 -12.17 13.12
N ALA A 30 0.18 -11.53 13.55
CA ALA A 30 -0.62 -12.03 14.65
C ALA A 30 -1.18 -13.44 14.37
N PHE A 31 -1.65 -13.68 13.14
CA PHE A 31 -2.07 -15.00 12.69
C PHE A 31 -0.91 -16.00 12.67
N LEU A 32 0.26 -15.62 12.13
CA LEU A 32 1.44 -16.49 12.09
C LEU A 32 1.96 -16.84 13.48
N ARG A 33 1.90 -15.92 14.44
CA ARG A 33 2.25 -16.18 15.85
C ARG A 33 1.30 -17.17 16.52
N HIS A 34 0.03 -17.19 16.09
CA HIS A 34 -0.91 -18.19 16.54
C HIS A 34 -0.61 -19.57 15.93
N ALA A 35 -0.28 -19.61 14.63
CA ALA A 35 0.02 -20.85 13.93
C ALA A 35 1.38 -21.47 14.31
N PHE A 36 2.38 -20.64 14.62
CA PHE A 36 3.74 -21.06 14.95
C PHE A 36 4.13 -20.56 16.35
N SER A 37 4.14 -21.47 17.32
CA SER A 37 4.64 -21.21 18.68
C SER A 37 6.17 -21.12 18.67
N GLY A 38 6.71 -19.90 18.69
CA GLY A 38 8.17 -19.69 18.73
C GLY A 38 8.64 -18.35 18.20
N ILE A 39 7.76 -17.54 17.61
CA ILE A 39 8.12 -16.22 17.08
C ILE A 39 8.40 -15.22 18.23
N PRO A 40 9.62 -14.64 18.31
CA PRO A 40 9.94 -13.65 19.32
C PRO A 40 9.07 -12.39 19.25
N ILE A 41 8.83 -11.73 20.38
CA ILE A 41 8.07 -10.47 20.42
C ILE A 41 8.78 -9.38 19.61
N ALA A 42 10.11 -9.28 19.73
CA ALA A 42 10.93 -8.32 18.99
C ALA A 42 10.79 -8.47 17.46
N TYR A 43 10.64 -9.71 16.97
CA TYR A 43 10.42 -9.99 15.55
C TYR A 43 9.13 -9.34 15.03
N THR A 44 8.08 -9.26 15.86
CA THR A 44 6.82 -8.60 15.48
C THR A 44 7.03 -7.12 15.19
N GLY A 45 7.68 -6.40 16.12
CA GLY A 45 7.92 -4.96 15.97
C GLY A 45 8.80 -4.66 14.75
N VAL A 46 9.86 -5.44 14.57
CA VAL A 46 10.78 -5.27 13.43
C VAL A 46 10.08 -5.54 12.09
N MET A 47 9.25 -6.59 12.00
CA MET A 47 8.56 -6.91 10.76
C MET A 47 7.46 -5.90 10.41
N VAL A 48 6.74 -5.36 11.41
CA VAL A 48 5.81 -4.25 11.19
C VAL A 48 6.56 -3.02 10.67
N PHE A 49 7.68 -2.67 11.30
CA PHE A 49 8.51 -1.55 10.86
C PHE A 49 9.02 -1.75 9.42
N LEU A 50 9.56 -2.92 9.09
CA LEU A 50 10.02 -3.26 7.73
C LEU A 50 8.88 -3.26 6.72
N GLY A 51 7.71 -3.77 7.10
CA GLY A 51 6.51 -3.73 6.26
C GLY A 51 6.12 -2.30 5.91
N ILE A 52 6.06 -1.41 6.91
CA ILE A 52 5.75 0.02 6.69
C ILE A 52 6.85 0.70 5.87
N ALA A 53 8.13 0.46 6.19
CA ALA A 53 9.25 1.04 5.47
C ALA A 53 9.27 0.60 4.00
N SER A 54 9.06 -0.69 3.73
CA SER A 54 8.96 -1.21 2.37
C SER A 54 7.76 -0.64 1.62
N ALA A 55 6.61 -0.48 2.28
CA ALA A 55 5.44 0.17 1.71
C ALA A 55 5.72 1.63 1.34
N LEU A 56 6.38 2.39 2.22
CA LEU A 56 6.80 3.76 1.94
C LEU A 56 7.78 3.84 0.76
N ILE A 57 8.78 2.96 0.73
CA ILE A 57 9.74 2.87 -0.38
C ILE A 57 8.97 2.60 -1.69
N GLY A 58 8.05 1.64 -1.70
CA GLY A 58 7.19 1.32 -2.85
C GLY A 58 6.32 2.49 -3.29
N CYS A 59 5.73 3.24 -2.36
CA CYS A 59 4.97 4.45 -2.65
C CYS A 59 5.85 5.55 -3.28
N ILE A 60 7.00 5.83 -2.68
CA ILE A 60 7.92 6.89 -3.11
C ILE A 60 8.51 6.56 -4.47
N SER A 61 9.05 5.34 -4.64
CA SER A 61 9.64 4.88 -5.90
C SER A 61 8.61 4.89 -7.03
N THR A 62 7.36 4.47 -6.77
CA THR A 62 6.28 4.50 -7.76
C THR A 62 5.90 5.93 -8.15
N THR A 63 5.85 6.85 -7.19
CA THR A 63 5.53 8.27 -7.45
C THR A 63 6.65 8.95 -8.23
N TRP A 64 7.91 8.67 -7.87
CA TRP A 64 9.09 9.20 -8.54
C TRP A 64 9.16 8.72 -10.00
N LEU A 65 9.04 7.41 -10.23
CA LEU A 65 9.04 6.82 -11.58
C LEU A 65 7.88 7.25 -12.47
N ALA A 66 6.82 7.84 -11.90
CA ALA A 66 5.70 8.38 -12.66
C ALA A 66 5.96 9.81 -13.18
N GLN A 67 7.02 10.49 -12.73
CA GLN A 67 7.35 11.84 -13.18
C GLN A 67 7.75 11.86 -14.67
N PRO A 68 7.36 12.90 -15.44
CA PRO A 68 7.60 12.96 -16.88
C PRO A 68 9.07 12.84 -17.26
N GLU A 69 9.95 13.50 -16.50
CA GLU A 69 11.41 13.52 -16.71
C GLU A 69 12.06 12.14 -16.58
N GLN A 70 11.38 11.20 -15.92
CA GLN A 70 11.93 9.89 -15.59
C GLN A 70 11.26 8.75 -16.35
N ARG A 71 10.30 9.05 -17.25
CA ARG A 71 9.63 8.04 -18.08
C ARG A 71 10.62 7.24 -18.93
N MET A 72 11.67 7.89 -19.44
CA MET A 72 12.77 7.22 -20.18
C MET A 72 13.71 6.40 -19.28
N ARG A 73 13.74 6.68 -17.96
CA ARG A 73 14.51 5.93 -16.96
C ARG A 73 13.68 4.86 -16.25
N ARG A 74 12.43 4.63 -16.68
CA ARG A 74 11.55 3.55 -16.20
C ARG A 74 12.03 2.18 -16.70
N ASN A 75 13.29 1.86 -16.44
CA ASN A 75 13.88 0.57 -16.71
C ASN A 75 13.53 -0.38 -15.56
N SER A 76 13.23 -1.63 -15.91
CA SER A 76 13.03 -2.75 -14.97
C SER A 76 14.18 -2.88 -13.95
N GLY A 77 15.38 -2.41 -14.30
CA GLY A 77 16.57 -2.41 -13.45
C GLY A 77 16.39 -1.66 -12.12
N ILE A 78 15.69 -0.52 -12.09
CA ILE A 78 15.49 0.23 -10.82
C ILE A 78 14.60 -0.57 -9.86
N ARG A 79 13.54 -1.20 -10.39
CA ARG A 79 12.67 -2.07 -9.59
C ARG A 79 13.40 -3.32 -9.12
N ALA A 80 14.24 -3.92 -9.97
CA ALA A 80 15.07 -5.05 -9.59
C ALA A 80 16.06 -4.69 -8.46
N ALA A 81 16.70 -3.52 -8.53
CA ALA A 81 17.59 -3.03 -7.48
C ALA A 81 16.84 -2.74 -6.16
N GLU A 82 15.63 -2.15 -6.25
CA GLU A 82 14.75 -1.92 -5.10
C GLU A 82 14.38 -3.26 -4.42
N PHE A 83 14.01 -4.27 -5.20
CA PHE A 83 13.75 -5.61 -4.68
C PHE A 83 14.98 -6.24 -4.03
N ALA A 84 16.13 -6.19 -4.70
CA ALA A 84 17.37 -6.73 -4.16
C ALA A 84 17.74 -6.05 -2.82
N LEU A 85 17.56 -4.74 -2.72
CA LEU A 85 17.80 -3.98 -1.49
C LEU A 85 16.84 -4.41 -0.38
N ILE A 86 15.54 -4.54 -0.66
CA ILE A 86 14.54 -4.99 0.32
C ILE A 86 14.89 -6.40 0.80
N LEU A 87 15.20 -7.33 -0.10
CA LEU A 87 15.59 -8.70 0.23
C LEU A 87 16.85 -8.76 1.10
N ALA A 88 17.86 -7.94 0.81
CA ALA A 88 19.10 -7.86 1.59
C ALA A 88 18.85 -7.28 3.00
N ILE A 89 18.09 -6.19 3.09
CA ILE A 89 17.73 -5.58 4.38
C ILE A 89 16.92 -6.56 5.22
N THR A 90 15.90 -7.21 4.63
CA THR A 90 15.11 -8.23 5.30
C THR A 90 16.00 -9.34 5.84
N ARG A 91 17.01 -9.79 5.08
CA ARG A 91 17.93 -10.85 5.52
C ARG A 91 18.74 -10.43 6.74
N VAL A 92 19.34 -9.25 6.68
CA VAL A 92 20.13 -8.71 7.80
C VAL A 92 19.26 -8.57 9.05
N THR A 93 18.03 -8.05 8.90
CA THR A 93 17.12 -7.94 10.03
C THR A 93 16.70 -9.28 10.59
N THR A 94 16.48 -10.31 9.76
CA THR A 94 16.15 -11.65 10.27
C THR A 94 17.28 -12.23 11.12
N TRP A 95 18.54 -12.11 10.68
CA TRP A 95 19.70 -12.52 11.49
C TRP A 95 19.75 -11.81 12.83
N LEU A 96 19.58 -10.49 12.82
CA LEU A 96 19.60 -9.68 14.06
C LEU A 96 18.45 -10.05 15.01
N THR A 97 17.25 -10.31 14.49
CA THR A 97 16.08 -10.65 15.33
C THR A 97 16.12 -12.06 15.91
N ILE A 98 16.75 -13.00 15.21
CA ILE A 98 16.92 -14.39 15.67
C ILE A 98 18.17 -14.52 16.56
N GLY A 99 19.05 -13.51 16.56
CA GLY A 99 20.28 -13.49 17.36
C GLY A 99 21.40 -14.35 16.77
N TYR A 100 21.34 -14.65 15.47
CA TYR A 100 22.31 -15.48 14.78
C TYR A 100 22.93 -14.72 13.61
N LEU A 101 24.15 -14.23 13.78
CA LEU A 101 24.98 -13.73 12.68
C LEU A 101 25.88 -14.87 12.18
N PRO A 102 25.71 -15.33 10.93
CA PRO A 102 26.53 -16.41 10.41
C PRO A 102 27.99 -15.96 10.25
N PRO A 103 28.97 -16.77 10.70
CA PRO A 103 30.38 -16.53 10.44
C PRO A 103 30.73 -16.75 8.96
N LEU A 104 31.86 -16.18 8.51
CA LEU A 104 32.26 -16.17 7.09
C LEU A 104 32.51 -17.57 6.52
N ASP A 105 32.96 -18.50 7.36
CA ASP A 105 33.13 -19.91 7.02
C ASP A 105 31.80 -20.58 6.67
N ALA A 106 30.75 -20.32 7.46
CA ALA A 106 29.42 -20.88 7.24
C ALA A 106 28.82 -20.44 5.89
N PHE A 107 29.13 -19.22 5.44
CA PHE A 107 28.74 -18.73 4.10
C PHE A 107 29.39 -19.53 2.97
N LEU A 108 30.65 -19.95 3.15
CA LEU A 108 31.38 -20.69 2.13
C LEU A 108 31.00 -22.17 2.13
N THR A 109 30.80 -22.75 3.31
CA THR A 109 30.52 -24.19 3.44
C THR A 109 29.05 -24.53 3.24
N ARG A 110 28.12 -23.65 3.64
CA ARG A 110 26.67 -23.89 3.59
C ARG A 110 25.90 -22.62 3.21
N PRO A 111 26.12 -22.09 1.99
CA PRO A 111 25.51 -20.82 1.56
C PRO A 111 23.99 -20.86 1.56
N MET A 112 23.37 -21.98 1.17
CA MET A 112 21.91 -22.06 1.08
C MET A 112 21.24 -22.08 2.45
N GLU A 113 21.76 -22.86 3.40
CA GLU A 113 21.24 -22.90 4.77
C GLU A 113 21.41 -21.55 5.48
N THR A 114 22.51 -20.84 5.18
CA THR A 114 22.81 -19.54 5.79
C THR A 114 22.11 -18.37 5.13
N LEU A 115 21.66 -18.47 3.87
CA LEU A 115 20.94 -17.39 3.17
C LEU A 115 19.43 -17.59 3.13
N ILE A 116 18.96 -18.83 3.07
CA ILE A 116 17.55 -19.17 2.86
C ILE A 116 17.10 -20.08 4.00
N ASP A 117 16.42 -19.50 4.98
CA ASP A 117 15.74 -20.21 6.05
C ASP A 117 14.23 -19.91 6.04
N PRO A 118 13.39 -20.75 6.67
CA PRO A 118 11.94 -20.56 6.67
C PRO A 118 11.50 -19.21 7.24
N ALA A 119 12.20 -18.70 8.26
CA ALA A 119 11.91 -17.40 8.87
C ALA A 119 12.15 -16.25 7.88
N TYR A 120 13.21 -16.31 7.09
CA TYR A 120 13.46 -15.34 6.03
C TYR A 120 12.47 -15.42 4.89
N ILE A 121 12.13 -16.63 4.42
CA ILE A 121 11.11 -16.80 3.37
C ILE A 121 9.79 -16.15 3.81
N LEU A 122 9.39 -16.38 5.06
CA LEU A 122 8.19 -15.78 5.63
C LEU A 122 8.29 -14.26 5.76
N SER A 123 9.43 -13.75 6.24
CA SER A 123 9.71 -12.31 6.34
C SER A 123 9.65 -11.62 4.98
N VAL A 124 10.30 -12.22 3.98
CA VAL A 124 10.30 -11.73 2.60
C VAL A 124 8.88 -11.72 2.06
N ALA A 125 8.10 -12.79 2.25
CA ALA A 125 6.72 -12.83 1.79
C ALA A 125 5.87 -11.68 2.39
N ILE A 126 5.99 -11.42 3.70
CA ILE A 126 5.27 -10.35 4.39
C ILE A 126 5.68 -8.97 3.87
N VAL A 127 6.99 -8.70 3.82
CA VAL A 127 7.54 -7.40 3.41
C VAL A 127 7.26 -7.13 1.92
N MET A 128 7.41 -8.14 1.07
CA MET A 128 7.12 -8.05 -0.36
C MET A 128 5.63 -7.85 -0.63
N LEU A 129 4.75 -8.49 0.16
CA LEU A 129 3.31 -8.25 0.08
C LEU A 129 2.97 -6.80 0.43
N ALA A 130 3.56 -6.25 1.49
CA ALA A 130 3.38 -4.85 1.87
C ALA A 130 3.86 -3.88 0.78
N TRP A 131 5.06 -4.12 0.25
CA TRP A 131 5.61 -3.34 -0.86
C TRP A 131 4.72 -3.40 -2.11
N PHE A 132 4.29 -4.61 -2.51
CA PHE A 132 3.48 -4.82 -3.71
C PHE A 132 2.11 -4.18 -3.59
N PHE A 133 1.46 -4.34 -2.43
CA PHE A 133 0.20 -3.69 -2.11
C PHE A 133 0.33 -2.16 -2.19
N ALA A 134 1.39 -1.59 -1.61
CA ALA A 134 1.62 -0.15 -1.60
C ALA A 134 1.94 0.41 -3.00
N ALA A 135 2.81 -0.26 -3.76
CA ALA A 135 3.20 0.14 -5.10
C ALA A 135 2.01 0.05 -6.08
N SER A 136 1.23 -1.02 -6.02
CA SER A 136 0.03 -1.19 -6.85
C SER A 136 -1.02 -0.12 -6.53
N THR A 137 -1.37 0.05 -5.26
CA THR A 137 -2.31 1.10 -4.81
C THR A 137 -1.84 2.48 -5.23
N THR A 138 -0.56 2.79 -5.06
CA THR A 138 0.01 4.07 -5.49
C THR A 138 -0.14 4.27 -7.00
N SER A 139 0.15 3.25 -7.81
CA SER A 139 -0.04 3.28 -9.26
C SER A 139 -1.49 3.61 -9.63
N ASP A 140 -2.49 3.04 -8.93
CA ASP A 140 -3.89 3.32 -9.20
C ASP A 140 -4.27 4.77 -8.91
N PHE A 141 -3.83 5.30 -7.78
CA PHE A 141 -4.07 6.70 -7.42
C PHE A 141 -3.37 7.69 -8.37
N LEU A 142 -2.19 7.32 -8.90
CA LEU A 142 -1.52 8.12 -9.92
C LEU A 142 -2.29 8.12 -11.25
N ARG A 143 -2.96 7.00 -11.60
CA ARG A 143 -3.84 6.91 -12.77
C ARG A 143 -5.14 7.70 -12.61
N MET A 144 -5.62 7.91 -11.39
CA MET A 144 -6.80 8.76 -11.13
C MET A 144 -6.50 10.25 -11.35
N GLY A 145 -5.25 10.68 -11.15
CA GLY A 145 -4.81 12.06 -11.38
C GLY A 145 -4.91 12.47 -12.86
N LEU A 146 -4.88 13.79 -13.11
CA LEU A 146 -4.87 14.32 -14.48
C LEU A 146 -3.50 14.09 -15.12
N GLN A 147 -3.45 13.41 -16.27
CA GLN A 147 -2.18 13.12 -16.95
C GLN A 147 -1.82 14.20 -17.98
N ALA A 148 -0.52 14.45 -18.15
CA ALA A 148 -0.02 15.44 -19.12
C ALA A 148 -0.47 15.14 -20.56
N ASP A 149 -0.49 13.86 -20.91
CA ASP A 149 -0.80 13.37 -22.25
C ASP A 149 -2.27 13.63 -22.61
N GLU A 150 -3.17 13.51 -21.62
CA GLU A 150 -4.60 13.83 -21.78
C GLU A 150 -4.83 15.34 -21.90
N LEU A 151 -4.09 16.17 -21.13
CA LEU A 151 -4.13 17.63 -21.26
C LEU A 151 -3.66 18.10 -22.63
N TYR A 152 -2.59 17.48 -23.16
CA TYR A 152 -2.08 17.77 -24.49
C TYR A 152 -3.10 17.38 -25.56
N ALA A 153 -3.68 16.18 -25.48
CA ALA A 153 -4.73 15.72 -26.38
C ALA A 153 -5.99 16.61 -26.31
N ALA A 154 -6.42 17.02 -25.10
CA ALA A 154 -7.57 17.90 -24.91
C ALA A 154 -7.34 19.31 -25.51
N ARG A 155 -6.10 19.82 -25.52
CA ARG A 155 -5.77 21.09 -26.18
C ARG A 155 -5.79 20.98 -27.70
N GLN A 156 -5.27 19.89 -28.25
CA GLN A 156 -5.28 19.66 -29.71
C GLN A 156 -6.70 19.54 -30.27
N ARG A 157 -7.70 19.22 -29.43
CA ARG A 157 -9.13 19.15 -29.80
C ARG A 157 -9.86 20.50 -29.87
N THR A 158 -9.22 21.64 -29.66
CA THR A 158 -9.87 22.97 -29.63
C THR A 158 -10.41 23.44 -31.01
N GLY A 159 -10.80 22.52 -31.90
CA GLY A 159 -11.40 22.79 -33.20
C GLY A 159 -11.92 21.56 -33.96
N ARG A 160 -12.09 20.39 -33.31
CA ARG A 160 -12.59 19.16 -33.95
C ARG A 160 -13.93 18.70 -33.34
N SER A 161 -14.78 18.15 -34.20
CA SER A 161 -16.19 17.80 -33.92
C SER A 161 -16.34 16.70 -32.86
N THR A 162 -17.47 16.69 -32.17
CA THR A 162 -17.82 15.79 -31.06
C THR A 162 -17.78 14.29 -31.40
N ASP A 163 -17.79 13.94 -32.69
CA ASP A 163 -17.73 12.56 -33.22
C ASP A 163 -16.30 11.97 -33.34
N ASP A 164 -15.27 12.70 -32.91
CA ASP A 164 -13.91 12.18 -32.94
C ASP A 164 -13.76 10.96 -32.01
N PRO A 165 -13.10 9.86 -32.48
CA PRO A 165 -12.88 8.66 -31.68
C PRO A 165 -12.31 8.96 -30.29
N VAL A 166 -12.71 8.16 -29.30
CA VAL A 166 -12.14 8.20 -27.94
C VAL A 166 -10.61 8.17 -28.05
N PRO A 167 -9.88 9.08 -27.37
CA PRO A 167 -8.43 9.12 -27.50
C PRO A 167 -7.82 7.78 -27.08
N PRO A 168 -6.74 7.32 -27.72
CA PRO A 168 -6.13 6.02 -27.44
C PRO A 168 -5.66 5.86 -25.98
N ASN A 169 -5.53 6.96 -25.23
CA ASN A 169 -5.10 7.00 -23.84
C ASN A 169 -6.22 7.40 -22.85
N TYR A 170 -7.50 7.21 -23.19
CA TYR A 170 -8.60 7.46 -22.25
C TYR A 170 -8.54 6.49 -21.07
N ILE A 171 -8.32 7.02 -19.86
CA ILE A 171 -8.35 6.24 -18.62
C ILE A 171 -9.74 6.37 -17.99
N ASP A 172 -10.45 5.26 -17.89
CA ASP A 172 -11.68 5.20 -17.09
C ASP A 172 -11.34 5.19 -15.59
N ARG A 173 -11.27 6.39 -15.01
CA ARG A 173 -10.88 6.58 -13.61
C ARG A 173 -11.89 5.97 -12.62
N ARG A 174 -13.15 5.82 -13.01
CA ARG A 174 -14.18 5.22 -12.15
C ARG A 174 -13.95 3.73 -11.99
N SER A 175 -13.57 3.01 -13.05
CA SER A 175 -13.19 1.59 -12.93
C SER A 175 -11.88 1.42 -12.16
N VAL A 176 -10.90 2.33 -12.29
CA VAL A 176 -9.68 2.30 -11.44
C VAL A 176 -10.04 2.45 -9.95
N LEU A 177 -10.93 3.40 -9.62
CA LEU A 177 -11.41 3.59 -8.24
C LEU A 177 -12.21 2.38 -7.76
N GLY A 178 -13.09 1.82 -8.60
CA GLY A 178 -13.83 0.59 -8.31
C GLY A 178 -12.88 -0.58 -8.00
N GLY A 179 -11.84 -0.77 -8.82
CA GLY A 179 -10.83 -1.81 -8.60
C GLY A 179 -10.00 -1.61 -7.32
N PHE A 180 -9.78 -0.37 -6.89
CA PHE A 180 -9.23 -0.09 -5.56
C PHE A 180 -10.21 -0.48 -4.45
N VAL A 181 -11.47 -0.06 -4.53
CA VAL A 181 -12.51 -0.38 -3.53
C VAL A 181 -12.67 -1.89 -3.37
N THR A 182 -12.71 -2.66 -4.47
CA THR A 182 -12.80 -4.13 -4.43
C THR A 182 -11.60 -4.75 -3.73
N ARG A 183 -10.37 -4.31 -4.02
CA ARG A 183 -9.16 -4.80 -3.33
C ARG A 183 -9.14 -4.40 -1.86
N TRP A 184 -9.55 -3.18 -1.53
CA TRP A 184 -9.66 -2.71 -0.16
C TRP A 184 -10.62 -3.57 0.65
N LEU A 185 -11.83 -3.82 0.12
CA LEU A 185 -12.81 -4.71 0.74
C LEU A 185 -12.29 -6.14 0.87
N ALA A 186 -11.67 -6.70 -0.17
CA ALA A 186 -11.08 -8.03 -0.12
C ALA A 186 -9.97 -8.13 0.95
N GLY A 187 -9.11 -7.11 1.07
CA GLY A 187 -8.11 -7.02 2.13
C GLY A 187 -8.72 -6.88 3.52
N GLY A 188 -9.82 -6.13 3.65
CA GLY A 188 -10.57 -6.01 4.90
C GLY A 188 -11.22 -7.33 5.34
N ILE A 189 -11.79 -8.07 4.39
CA ILE A 189 -12.32 -9.42 4.63
C ILE A 189 -11.20 -10.35 5.04
N LEU A 190 -10.07 -10.34 4.33
CA LEU A 190 -8.89 -11.14 4.69
C LEU A 190 -8.39 -10.83 6.10
N LEU A 191 -8.31 -9.56 6.48
CA LEU A 191 -7.95 -9.13 7.83
C LEU A 191 -8.88 -9.72 8.90
N VAL A 192 -10.19 -9.67 8.67
CA VAL A 192 -11.19 -10.24 9.57
C VAL A 192 -11.07 -11.77 9.64
N LEU A 193 -10.81 -12.44 8.52
CA LEU A 193 -10.59 -13.88 8.47
C LEU A 193 -9.33 -14.29 9.23
N LEU A 194 -8.22 -13.56 9.06
CA LEU A 194 -6.98 -13.79 9.82
C LEU A 194 -7.23 -13.59 11.32
N ALA A 195 -7.94 -12.53 11.70
CA ALA A 195 -8.30 -12.27 13.09
C ALA A 195 -9.21 -13.36 13.67
N ALA A 196 -10.21 -13.82 12.92
CA ALA A 196 -11.07 -14.94 13.31
C ALA A 196 -10.27 -16.25 13.45
N GLY A 197 -9.32 -16.49 12.53
CA GLY A 197 -8.42 -17.65 12.55
C GLY A 197 -7.60 -17.76 13.82
N THR A 198 -7.23 -16.63 14.46
CA THR A 198 -6.52 -16.64 15.75
C THR A 198 -7.33 -17.20 16.92
N ARG A 199 -8.64 -17.46 16.73
CA ARG A 199 -9.54 -17.97 17.79
C ARG A 199 -9.75 -19.47 17.80
N VAL A 200 -9.45 -20.19 16.70
CA VAL A 200 -9.94 -21.56 16.46
C VAL A 200 -9.41 -22.59 17.48
N GLY A 201 -8.44 -22.25 18.33
CA GLY A 201 -7.93 -23.10 19.42
C GLY A 201 -8.33 -22.74 20.86
N GLN A 202 -9.11 -21.67 21.10
CA GLN A 202 -9.41 -21.16 22.47
C GLN A 202 -10.89 -21.32 22.87
N ALA A 203 -11.53 -22.43 22.49
CA ALA A 203 -12.90 -22.74 22.91
C ALA A 203 -12.95 -23.14 24.40
N GLY A 204 -12.82 -22.15 25.29
CA GLY A 204 -13.20 -22.27 26.70
C GLY A 204 -14.71 -22.36 26.81
N ASN A 205 -15.19 -23.36 27.55
CA ASN A 205 -16.57 -23.86 27.59
C ASN A 205 -17.57 -22.90 28.28
N SER A 206 -17.69 -21.64 27.86
CA SER A 206 -18.60 -20.69 28.49
C SER A 206 -19.30 -19.75 27.51
N PHE A 207 -20.64 -19.76 27.55
CA PHE A 207 -21.54 -18.93 26.74
C PHE A 207 -21.31 -17.40 26.92
N PHE A 208 -20.62 -16.98 27.98
CA PHE A 208 -20.25 -15.58 28.25
C PHE A 208 -18.85 -15.17 27.74
N ALA A 209 -18.10 -16.06 27.09
CA ALA A 209 -16.78 -15.76 26.52
C ALA A 209 -16.81 -14.83 25.29
N ILE A 210 -17.99 -14.43 24.81
CA ILE A 210 -18.16 -13.48 23.70
C ILE A 210 -17.65 -12.07 24.08
N THR A 211 -17.64 -11.72 25.37
CA THR A 211 -17.10 -10.45 25.88
C THR A 211 -15.61 -10.53 26.23
N GLN A 212 -15.04 -11.73 26.36
CA GLN A 212 -13.61 -11.98 26.56
C GLN A 212 -13.00 -12.60 25.30
N GLN A 213 -13.28 -12.01 24.15
CA GLN A 213 -12.63 -12.38 22.91
C GLN A 213 -11.14 -12.04 23.06
N ASN A 214 -10.30 -13.06 23.28
CA ASN A 214 -8.83 -12.99 23.33
C ASN A 214 -8.20 -12.61 21.96
N ILE A 215 -8.81 -11.68 21.22
CA ILE A 215 -8.12 -11.03 20.10
C ILE A 215 -7.16 -10.01 20.71
N ALA A 216 -5.90 -10.08 20.28
CA ALA A 216 -4.90 -9.08 20.64
C ALA A 216 -5.43 -7.66 20.27
N PRO A 217 -5.47 -6.71 21.22
CA PRO A 217 -5.98 -5.35 20.96
C PRO A 217 -5.34 -4.68 19.74
N ALA A 218 -4.08 -5.02 19.46
CA ALA A 218 -3.35 -4.57 18.27
C ALA A 218 -4.06 -4.96 16.96
N VAL A 219 -4.62 -6.17 16.84
CA VAL A 219 -5.31 -6.63 15.62
C VAL A 219 -6.63 -5.90 15.44
N ILE A 220 -7.39 -5.70 16.52
CA ILE A 220 -8.64 -4.92 16.48
C ILE A 220 -8.33 -3.50 16.02
N SER A 221 -7.31 -2.86 16.62
CA SER A 221 -6.89 -1.52 16.23
C SER A 221 -6.44 -1.46 14.76
N ALA A 222 -5.70 -2.47 14.29
CA ALA A 222 -5.25 -2.55 12.91
C ALA A 222 -6.42 -2.66 11.93
N ILE A 223 -7.44 -3.45 12.25
CA ILE A 223 -8.66 -3.57 11.43
C ILE A 223 -9.37 -2.22 11.36
N ILE A 224 -9.61 -1.57 12.50
CA ILE A 224 -10.29 -0.27 12.54
C ILE A 224 -9.49 0.75 11.72
N ILE A 225 -8.19 0.89 11.99
CA ILE A 225 -7.31 1.82 11.27
C ILE A 225 -7.30 1.52 9.77
N TYR A 226 -7.27 0.25 9.35
CA TYR A 226 -7.32 -0.15 7.95
C TYR A 226 -8.61 0.31 7.24
N TYR A 227 -9.77 0.17 7.90
CA TYR A 227 -11.04 0.64 7.33
C TYR A 227 -11.09 2.18 7.26
N LEU A 228 -10.67 2.88 8.32
CA LEU A 228 -10.67 4.35 8.36
C LEU A 228 -9.72 4.94 7.31
N THR A 229 -8.50 4.40 7.19
CA THR A 229 -7.53 4.84 6.18
C THR A 229 -7.99 4.52 4.76
N GLY A 230 -8.64 3.37 4.54
CA GLY A 230 -9.28 3.04 3.27
C GLY A 230 -10.39 4.01 2.89
N LEU A 231 -11.29 4.36 3.81
CA LEU A 231 -12.33 5.37 3.59
C LEU A 231 -11.73 6.74 3.26
N ALA A 232 -10.69 7.15 3.98
CA ALA A 232 -9.97 8.39 3.70
C ALA A 232 -9.36 8.39 2.30
N LEU A 233 -8.76 7.27 1.87
CA LEU A 233 -8.22 7.09 0.53
C LEU A 233 -9.30 7.08 -0.55
N ILE A 234 -10.45 6.45 -0.32
CA ILE A 234 -11.60 6.50 -1.24
C ILE A 234 -12.07 7.95 -1.43
N SER A 235 -12.20 8.70 -0.35
CA SER A 235 -12.56 10.13 -0.42
C SER A 235 -11.57 10.94 -1.25
N GLN A 236 -10.27 10.69 -1.09
CA GLN A 236 -9.24 11.31 -1.93
C GLN A 236 -9.34 10.89 -3.40
N GLY A 237 -9.61 9.60 -3.66
CA GLY A 237 -9.78 9.07 -5.01
C GLY A 237 -10.99 9.69 -5.73
N GLN A 238 -12.13 9.79 -5.05
CA GLN A 238 -13.33 10.45 -5.57
C GLN A 238 -13.06 11.92 -5.91
N LEU A 239 -12.37 12.64 -5.04
CA LEU A 239 -12.00 14.03 -5.31
C LEU A 239 -11.08 14.16 -6.52
N ALA A 240 -10.12 13.25 -6.71
CA ALA A 240 -9.25 13.25 -7.88
C ALA A 240 -10.05 13.04 -9.18
N VAL A 241 -10.99 12.10 -9.17
CA VAL A 241 -11.89 11.83 -10.30
C VAL A 241 -12.72 13.08 -10.65
N LEU A 242 -13.32 13.73 -9.64
CA LEU A 242 -14.12 14.94 -9.83
C LEU A 242 -13.27 16.11 -10.37
N ARG A 243 -12.08 16.32 -9.80
CA ARG A 243 -11.15 17.36 -10.23
C ARG A 243 -10.73 17.16 -11.69
N ALA A 244 -10.39 15.94 -12.07
CA ALA A 244 -10.01 15.63 -13.45
C ALA A 244 -11.18 15.93 -14.41
N ARG A 245 -12.40 15.54 -14.04
CA ARG A 245 -13.61 15.82 -14.82
C ARG A 245 -13.87 17.32 -15.00
N TRP A 246 -13.86 18.09 -13.91
CA TRP A 246 -14.08 19.55 -13.98
C TRP A 246 -13.02 20.25 -14.84
N THR A 247 -11.76 19.79 -14.77
CA THR A 247 -10.67 20.36 -15.58
C THR A 247 -10.86 20.08 -17.06
N LEU A 248 -11.31 18.87 -17.42
CA LEU A 248 -11.61 18.50 -18.80
C LEU A 248 -12.86 19.23 -19.34
N GLU A 249 -13.88 19.39 -18.51
CA GLU A 249 -15.14 20.10 -18.85
C GLU A 249 -15.03 21.63 -18.75
N ARG A 250 -13.85 22.17 -18.40
CA ARG A 250 -13.59 23.61 -18.21
C ARG A 250 -14.53 24.30 -17.22
N VAL A 251 -15.00 23.57 -16.21
CA VAL A 251 -15.85 24.12 -15.15
C VAL A 251 -14.99 24.89 -14.15
N PRO A 252 -15.34 26.15 -13.81
CA PRO A 252 -14.56 26.94 -12.85
C PRO A 252 -14.64 26.34 -11.44
N SER A 253 -13.54 25.75 -10.97
CA SER A 253 -13.44 25.18 -9.62
C SER A 253 -12.78 26.16 -8.63
N ARG A 254 -13.35 26.34 -7.43
CA ARG A 254 -12.73 27.14 -6.35
C ARG A 254 -11.57 26.37 -5.70
N ALA A 255 -10.36 26.92 -5.76
CA ALA A 255 -9.14 26.31 -5.24
C ALA A 255 -9.14 26.03 -3.72
N SER A 256 -9.95 26.76 -2.94
CA SER A 256 -10.05 26.61 -1.48
C SER A 256 -10.68 25.28 -1.04
N ILE A 257 -11.69 24.79 -1.78
CA ILE A 257 -12.37 23.53 -1.47
C ILE A 257 -11.42 22.35 -1.69
N LEU A 258 -10.63 22.39 -2.76
CA LEU A 258 -9.67 21.33 -3.11
C LEU A 258 -8.51 21.20 -2.10
N ARG A 259 -8.11 22.30 -1.46
CA ARG A 259 -7.02 22.31 -0.47
C ARG A 259 -7.44 21.76 0.88
N ASN A 260 -8.65 22.10 1.35
CA ASN A 260 -9.12 21.76 2.70
C ASN A 260 -9.88 20.43 2.76
N TRP A 261 -10.26 19.85 1.62
CA TRP A 261 -11.02 18.60 1.55
C TRP A 261 -10.46 17.43 2.38
N PRO A 262 -9.14 17.18 2.44
CA PRO A 262 -8.61 16.10 3.27
C PRO A 262 -8.94 16.26 4.75
N MET A 263 -8.96 17.50 5.25
CA MET A 263 -9.33 17.80 6.64
C MET A 263 -10.84 17.62 6.86
N TYR A 264 -11.68 18.01 5.89
CA TYR A 264 -13.12 17.81 5.99
C TYR A 264 -13.49 16.32 5.94
N ALA A 265 -12.83 15.53 5.09
CA ALA A 265 -13.06 14.10 5.00
C ALA A 265 -12.63 13.36 6.27
N LEU A 266 -11.47 13.73 6.84
CA LEU A 266 -11.00 13.13 8.10
C LEU A 266 -11.82 13.58 9.31
N GLY A 267 -12.40 14.78 9.31
CA GLY A 267 -13.24 15.27 10.41
C GLY A 267 -14.67 14.69 10.44
N LEU A 268 -15.10 14.03 9.36
CA LEU A 268 -16.43 13.41 9.25
C LEU A 268 -16.40 11.91 9.57
N ILE A 269 -15.21 11.30 9.51
CA ILE A 269 -14.92 9.90 9.85
C ILE A 269 -14.59 9.81 11.34
#